data_AF-A0A7C1FYJ9-F1
#
_entry.id   AF-A0A7C1FYJ9-F1
#
_cell.length_a   1.000
_cell.length_b   1.000
_cell.length_c   1.000
_cell.angle_alpha   90.00
_cell.angle_beta   90.00
_cell.angle_gamma   90.00
#
_symmetry.space_group_name_H-M   'P 1'
#
loop_
_entity.id
_entity.type
_entity.pdbx_description
1 polymer ?
#
loop_
_entity_poly.entity_id
_entity_poly.type
_entity_poly.pdbx_seq_one_letter_code
_entity_poly.pdbx_strand_id
1 'polypeptide(L)'
;MSSDLDTLGVLPSDRKKLESMGITRIEQIAVLTPSQLGMGKSKGEHLIRRAHNVLASRNIKEIEINDREIKVKVEDLNRATKRAVLSVLGVYDVHPGSIAVSE
;
A
#
# COMPACT_ATOMS: atom_id res chain seq x y z
N MET A 1 -13.23 17.36 -7.24
CA MET A 1 -11.93 16.74 -6.89
C MET A 1 -12.22 15.29 -6.55
N SER A 2 -11.56 14.33 -7.22
CA SER A 2 -11.68 12.91 -6.88
C SER A 2 -11.00 12.70 -5.53
N SER A 3 -11.69 12.09 -4.56
CA SER A 3 -11.04 11.75 -3.29
C SER A 3 -10.11 10.54 -3.48
N ASP A 4 -9.19 10.38 -2.56
CA ASP A 4 -8.32 9.21 -2.48
C ASP A 4 -9.11 7.89 -2.34
N LEU A 5 -10.24 7.95 -1.64
CA LEU A 5 -11.15 6.81 -1.47
C LEU A 5 -11.93 6.47 -2.76
N ASP A 6 -12.14 7.45 -3.65
CA ASP A 6 -12.69 7.21 -5.00
C ASP A 6 -11.71 6.40 -5.84
N THR A 7 -10.42 6.76 -5.77
CA THR A 7 -9.36 6.04 -6.49
C THR A 7 -9.29 4.57 -6.08
N LEU A 8 -9.58 4.28 -4.81
CA LEU A 8 -9.60 2.90 -4.28
C LEU A 8 -10.90 2.12 -4.60
N GLY A 9 -11.91 2.78 -5.18
CA GLY A 9 -13.21 2.18 -5.48
C GLY A 9 -13.98 1.81 -4.22
N VAL A 10 -13.86 2.63 -3.16
CA VAL A 10 -14.57 2.42 -1.88
C VAL A 10 -16.05 2.82 -2.04
N LEU A 11 -16.95 1.90 -1.67
CA LEU A 11 -18.40 2.15 -1.71
C LEU A 11 -18.81 3.28 -0.76
N PRO A 12 -19.90 4.01 -1.04
CA PRO A 12 -20.32 5.15 -0.22
C PRO A 12 -20.53 4.84 1.28
N SER A 13 -21.04 3.65 1.61
CA SER A 13 -21.26 3.22 3.00
C SER A 13 -19.95 2.99 3.76
N ASP A 14 -18.98 2.33 3.13
CA ASP A 14 -17.65 2.10 3.71
C ASP A 14 -16.85 3.39 3.81
N ARG A 15 -17.01 4.29 2.83
CA ARG A 15 -16.38 5.60 2.83
C ARG A 15 -16.78 6.41 4.06
N LYS A 16 -18.08 6.55 4.33
CA LYS A 16 -18.56 7.26 5.52
C LYS A 16 -17.95 6.70 6.80
N LYS A 17 -17.78 5.38 6.87
CA LYS A 17 -17.13 4.71 7.99
C LYS A 17 -15.66 5.10 8.12
N LEU A 18 -14.88 4.99 7.04
CA LEU A 18 -13.47 5.37 7.03
C LEU A 18 -13.28 6.85 7.38
N GLU A 19 -14.09 7.73 6.80
CA GLU A 19 -14.09 9.17 7.07
C GLU A 19 -14.42 9.47 8.55
N SER A 20 -15.42 8.78 9.12
CA SER A 20 -15.75 8.92 10.56
C SER A 20 -14.62 8.46 11.49
N MET A 21 -13.73 7.59 11.00
CA MET A 21 -12.52 7.14 11.70
C MET A 21 -11.30 8.04 11.40
N GLY A 22 -11.46 9.11 10.63
CA GLY A 22 -10.38 10.01 10.21
C GLY A 22 -9.46 9.45 9.12
N ILE A 23 -9.88 8.38 8.44
CA ILE A 23 -9.13 7.74 7.36
C ILE A 23 -9.63 8.30 6.03
N THR A 24 -8.82 9.17 5.42
CA THR A 24 -9.21 9.88 4.18
C THR A 24 -8.17 9.76 3.08
N ARG A 25 -6.94 9.35 3.40
CA ARG A 25 -5.80 9.28 2.47
C ARG A 25 -5.35 7.86 2.18
N ILE A 26 -4.82 7.64 0.98
CA ILE A 26 -4.30 6.33 0.56
C ILE A 26 -3.08 5.94 1.43
N GLU A 27 -2.22 6.89 1.79
CA GLU A 27 -1.02 6.63 2.61
C GLU A 27 -1.39 6.11 4.01
N GLN A 28 -2.50 6.61 4.59
CA GLN A 28 -3.01 6.10 5.86
C GLN A 28 -3.42 4.64 5.70
N ILE A 29 -4.22 4.31 4.67
CA ILE A 29 -4.71 2.95 4.43
C ILE A 29 -3.56 1.97 4.24
N ALA A 30 -2.51 2.36 3.51
CA ALA A 30 -1.34 1.53 3.23
C ALA A 30 -0.56 1.10 4.48
N VAL A 31 -0.65 1.83 5.59
CA VAL A 31 0.08 1.49 6.82
C VAL A 31 -0.78 0.78 7.88
N LEU A 32 -2.10 0.68 7.65
CA LEU A 32 -3.03 0.06 8.58
C LEU A 32 -3.13 -1.46 8.38
N THR A 33 -3.77 -2.13 9.35
CA THR A 33 -4.17 -3.53 9.27
C THR A 33 -5.66 -3.66 8.92
N PRO A 34 -6.12 -4.82 8.43
CA PRO A 34 -7.54 -5.04 8.16
C PRO A 34 -8.45 -4.78 9.36
N SER A 35 -8.00 -5.10 10.58
CA SER A 35 -8.75 -4.84 11.82
C SER A 35 -8.87 -3.35 12.14
N GLN A 36 -7.83 -2.56 11.84
CA GLN A 36 -7.84 -1.10 12.05
C GLN A 36 -8.76 -0.35 11.06
N LEU A 37 -9.10 -0.96 9.92
CA LEU A 37 -10.04 -0.39 8.94
C LEU A 37 -11.51 -0.57 9.34
N GLY A 38 -11.79 -1.28 10.45
CA GLY A 38 -13.14 -1.52 10.93
C GLY A 38 -14.00 -2.35 9.96
N MET A 39 -13.40 -3.12 9.06
CA MET A 39 -14.11 -3.96 8.09
C MET A 39 -13.66 -5.42 8.18
N GLY A 40 -14.39 -6.32 7.53
CA GLY A 40 -14.05 -7.74 7.52
C GLY A 40 -12.64 -7.98 6.94
N LYS A 41 -11.93 -8.98 7.46
CA LYS A 41 -10.53 -9.30 7.14
C LYS A 41 -10.23 -9.24 5.63
N SER A 42 -10.94 -10.06 4.84
CA SER A 42 -10.76 -10.11 3.37
C SER A 42 -10.95 -8.74 2.71
N LYS A 43 -12.00 -8.01 3.08
CA LYS A 43 -12.29 -6.68 2.51
C LYS A 43 -11.17 -5.67 2.85
N GLY A 44 -10.70 -5.68 4.09
CA GLY A 44 -9.59 -4.83 4.53
C GLY A 44 -8.28 -5.18 3.80
N GLU A 45 -7.96 -6.46 3.65
CA GLU A 45 -6.79 -6.93 2.89
C GLU A 45 -6.85 -6.47 1.43
N HIS A 46 -8.00 -6.60 0.78
CA HIS A 46 -8.20 -6.12 -0.60
C HIS A 46 -8.05 -4.60 -0.72
N LEU A 47 -8.53 -3.84 0.26
CA LEU A 47 -8.40 -2.38 0.25
C LEU A 47 -6.95 -1.94 0.46
N ILE A 48 -6.24 -2.55 1.40
CA ILE A 48 -4.80 -2.29 1.65
C ILE A 48 -3.98 -2.66 0.41
N ARG A 49 -4.24 -3.81 -0.20
CA ARG A 49 -3.55 -4.22 -1.43
C ARG A 49 -3.77 -3.23 -2.56
N ARG A 50 -5.00 -2.71 -2.72
CA ARG A 50 -5.28 -1.65 -3.70
C ARG A 50 -4.52 -0.35 -3.38
N ALA A 51 -4.47 0.05 -2.12
CA ALA A 51 -3.69 1.20 -1.69
C ALA A 51 -2.20 1.05 -2.01
N HIS A 52 -1.63 -0.14 -1.75
CA HIS A 52 -0.25 -0.45 -2.12
C HIS A 52 -0.03 -0.36 -3.64
N ASN A 53 -0.91 -0.93 -4.45
CA ASN A 53 -0.79 -0.87 -5.91
C ASN A 53 -0.82 0.58 -6.42
N VAL A 54 -1.73 1.41 -5.92
CA VAL A 54 -1.83 2.81 -6.32
C VAL A 54 -0.60 3.60 -5.89
N LEU A 55 -0.13 3.46 -4.64
CA LEU A 55 1.07 4.17 -4.17
C LEU A 55 2.32 3.73 -4.91
N ALA A 56 2.52 2.44 -5.11
CA ALA A 56 3.66 1.92 -5.86
C ALA A 56 3.63 2.42 -7.30
N SER A 57 2.48 2.37 -7.97
CA SER A 57 2.33 2.87 -9.34
C SER A 57 2.58 4.39 -9.46
N ARG A 58 2.22 5.17 -8.43
CA ARG A 58 2.47 6.63 -8.41
C ARG A 58 3.92 6.96 -8.13
N ASN A 59 4.60 6.17 -7.29
CA ASN A 59 5.92 6.53 -6.78
C ASN A 59 7.07 5.83 -7.50
N ILE A 60 6.90 4.62 -8.05
CA ILE A 60 7.99 3.94 -8.76
C ILE A 60 8.28 4.72 -10.05
N LYS A 61 9.48 5.29 -10.13
CA LYS A 61 9.97 6.02 -11.30
C LYS A 61 10.71 5.11 -12.26
N GLU A 62 11.51 4.19 -11.71
CA GLU A 62 12.38 3.32 -12.49
C GLU A 62 12.61 2.00 -11.74
N ILE A 63 12.66 0.91 -12.50
CA ILE A 63 13.10 -0.41 -12.02
C ILE A 63 14.26 -0.83 -12.90
N GLU A 64 15.44 -0.97 -12.30
CA GLU A 64 16.64 -1.50 -12.95
C GLU A 64 16.85 -2.94 -12.49
N ILE A 65 17.00 -3.85 -13.44
CA ILE A 65 17.31 -5.26 -13.19
C ILE A 65 18.76 -5.48 -13.59
N ASN A 66 19.61 -5.76 -12.60
CA ASN A 66 21.02 -6.06 -12.78
C ASN A 66 21.27 -7.55 -12.51
N ASP A 67 22.49 -8.02 -12.78
CA ASP A 67 22.86 -9.44 -12.69
C ASP A 67 22.57 -10.10 -11.32
N ARG A 68 22.59 -9.33 -10.23
CA ARG A 68 22.44 -9.84 -8.85
C ARG A 68 21.44 -9.07 -8.00
N GLU A 69 20.85 -8.00 -8.53
CA GLU A 69 20.00 -7.11 -7.74
C GLU A 69 18.96 -6.39 -8.59
N ILE A 70 17.83 -6.07 -7.96
CA ILE A 70 16.80 -5.19 -8.53
C ILE A 70 16.86 -3.87 -7.76
N LYS A 71 17.07 -2.76 -8.47
CA LYS A 71 17.03 -1.42 -7.89
C LYS A 71 15.73 -0.74 -8.28
N VAL A 72 15.01 -0.22 -7.29
CA VAL A 72 13.76 0.53 -7.52
C VAL A 72 13.98 1.97 -7.09
N LYS A 73 13.88 2.90 -8.03
CA LYS A 73 13.90 4.34 -7.74
C LYS A 73 12.47 4.81 -7.54
N VAL A 74 12.24 5.51 -6.43
CA VAL A 74 10.95 6.08 -6.08
C VAL A 74 10.99 7.61 -6.07
N GLU A 75 9.84 8.24 -6.26
CA GLU A 75 9.67 9.70 -6.18
C GLU A 75 9.94 10.23 -4.77
N ASP A 76 9.26 9.67 -3.78
CA ASP A 76 9.39 10.01 -2.38
C ASP A 76 9.43 8.74 -1.53
N LEU A 77 10.37 8.68 -0.58
CA LEU A 77 10.53 7.54 0.32
C LEU A 77 9.95 7.87 1.69
N ASN A 78 8.66 7.57 1.86
CA ASN A 78 7.99 7.55 3.15
C ASN A 78 7.56 6.13 3.53
N ARG A 79 7.07 5.95 4.77
CA ARG A 79 6.68 4.64 5.29
C ARG A 79 5.61 3.95 4.44
N ALA A 80 4.65 4.70 3.90
CA ALA A 80 3.58 4.16 3.07
C ALA A 80 4.14 3.70 1.71
N THR A 81 4.97 4.52 1.06
CA THR A 81 5.64 4.15 -0.19
C THR A 81 6.53 2.92 -0.02
N LYS A 82 7.38 2.88 1.01
CA LYS A 82 8.24 1.72 1.30
C LYS A 82 7.42 0.45 1.44
N ARG A 83 6.35 0.48 2.24
CA ARG A 83 5.49 -0.69 2.46
C ARG A 83 4.74 -1.11 1.20
N ALA A 84 4.26 -0.14 0.43
CA ALA A 84 3.58 -0.37 -0.84
C ALA A 84 4.50 -1.05 -1.88
N VAL A 85 5.71 -0.52 -2.08
CA VAL A 85 6.68 -1.07 -3.04
C VAL A 85 7.09 -2.49 -2.63
N LEU A 86 7.46 -2.71 -1.36
CA LEU A 86 7.81 -4.04 -0.87
C LEU A 86 6.64 -5.03 -1.02
N SER A 87 5.41 -4.57 -0.77
CA SER A 87 4.22 -5.40 -0.97
C SER A 87 3.99 -5.77 -2.43
N VAL A 88 4.19 -4.85 -3.37
CA VAL A 88 4.02 -5.13 -4.81
C VAL A 88 5.12 -6.05 -5.34
N LEU A 89 6.34 -5.95 -4.80
CA LEU A 89 7.45 -6.85 -5.11
C LEU A 89 7.31 -8.23 -4.45
N GLY A 90 6.22 -8.50 -3.70
CA GLY A 90 5.98 -9.80 -3.06
C GLY A 90 6.92 -10.11 -1.90
N VAL A 91 7.58 -9.09 -1.34
CA VAL A 91 8.55 -9.25 -0.24
C VAL A 91 7.89 -9.87 0.99
N TYR A 92 6.63 -9.58 1.28
CA TYR A 92 5.95 -10.17 2.43
C TYR A 92 5.34 -11.56 2.16
N ASP A 93 5.44 -12.07 0.93
CA ASP A 93 4.85 -13.35 0.52
C ASP A 93 5.87 -14.51 0.53
N VAL A 94 7.15 -14.22 0.76
CA VAL A 94 8.22 -15.24 0.82
C VAL A 94 8.52 -15.66 2.26
N HIS A 95 9.28 -16.76 2.39
CA HIS A 95 9.58 -17.34 3.70
C HIS A 95 10.35 -16.35 4.61
N PRO A 96 10.01 -16.26 5.91
CA PRO A 96 10.78 -15.48 6.87
C PRO A 96 12.28 -15.83 6.82
N GLY A 97 13.14 -14.81 6.79
CA GLY A 97 14.59 -14.96 6.68
C GLY A 97 15.14 -15.01 5.25
N SER A 98 14.29 -15.13 4.23
CA SER A 98 14.72 -14.99 2.82
C SER A 98 14.96 -13.53 2.39
N ILE A 99 14.64 -12.57 3.27
CA ILE A 99 14.77 -11.14 3.01
C ILE A 99 15.45 -10.46 4.19
N ALA A 100 16.41 -9.60 3.89
CA ALA A 100 16.89 -8.57 4.79
C ALA A 100 16.38 -7.21 4.30
N VAL A 101 15.68 -6.48 5.16
CA VAL A 101 15.33 -5.07 4.93
C VAL A 101 16.20 -4.26 5.89
N SER A 102 17.20 -3.55 5.39
CA SER A 102 17.92 -2.54 6.17
C SER A 102 17.13 -1.23 6.18
N GLU A 103 17.22 -0.50 7.30
CA GLU A 103 16.65 0.84 7.44
C GLU A 103 17.64 1.92 7.00
#